data_AF-A0A2T7DNY8-F1
#
_entry.id   AF-A0A2T7DNY8-F1
#
_cell.length_a   1.000
_cell.length_b   1.000
_cell.length_c   1.000
_cell.angle_alpha   90.00
_cell.angle_beta   90.00
_cell.angle_gamma   90.00
#
_symmetry.space_group_name_H-M   'P 1'
#
loop_
_entity.id
_entity.type
_entity.pdbx_description
1 polymer ?
#
loop_
_entity_poly.entity_id
_entity_poly.type
_entity_poly.pdbx_seq_one_letter_code
_entity_poly.pdbx_strand_id
1 'polypeptide(L)'
;MADEPAAAAGDSHDYPTIDPTSFDVVLCGTGLPESVLAAACAAAGKTVLHVDPSPFYGSLYSSIPLPSLQSFLSPNPSPSSSIAAGAAPSYSQTVVDLHRRGVYSEVETSGTVPEPARRFTVDLVGPRVLYCADEAVDLLLRSGGSHHVEFKSVDGGSLLYWEGGLYPVPDSKGAIFRDTTLKLLEKNALYKFFNLVKAHIDATSAPANEMVEGDAAAMISKEHLDRPFVEFLTQQGLSPKMRAVVLYAIAMADYDQDGPDPSDKLITTREGIQTIALYSASIGRFANAEGAFIYPMYGHGELPQAFCRCAAVKGALYVLRMPVAALLLDEEKKHFVGARLASGQDILCKQLIIDPSYKIPTLDAPFDDSGSKFPRKVARGICIFSKSVKQGSSNVLVVFPPKSLEEEQVAAVRLLQLSSNLAVCPPGTFMAYLSTPCTDASAGKQSIRKAIDALFSPQDSDGLEGHLETTSESTDHVKPTLIWSCVYVQEITQETSGPLQSCPMPDENLDYRNILESTKKLFAGIYPDEEFLPKKSAPVYADDDSDSAE
;
A
#
# COMPACT_ATOMS: atom_id res chain seq x y z
N MET A 1 34.62 36.66 -3.26
CA MET A 1 33.62 37.71 -3.02
C MET A 1 32.35 36.96 -2.67
N ALA A 2 31.92 37.11 -1.41
CA ALA A 2 30.76 36.43 -0.87
C ALA A 2 29.51 37.18 -1.33
N ASP A 3 28.60 36.50 -2.00
CA ASP A 3 27.22 36.97 -2.17
C ASP A 3 26.41 36.47 -0.98
N GLU A 4 25.82 37.42 -0.26
CA GLU A 4 24.80 37.17 0.77
C GLU A 4 23.53 36.60 0.11
N PRO A 5 22.79 35.70 0.80
CA PRO A 5 21.50 35.25 0.30
C PRO A 5 20.47 36.37 0.43
N ALA A 6 19.90 36.77 -0.70
CA ALA A 6 18.80 37.71 -0.77
C ALA A 6 17.63 37.25 0.12
N ALA A 7 17.13 38.18 0.93
CA ALA A 7 15.96 37.99 1.78
C ALA A 7 14.74 37.52 0.97
N ALA A 8 14.06 36.50 1.50
CA ALA A 8 12.83 35.94 0.95
C ALA A 8 11.73 37.01 0.88
N ALA A 9 11.44 37.49 -0.33
CA ALA A 9 10.18 38.13 -0.64
C ALA A 9 9.09 37.04 -0.67
N GLY A 10 7.95 37.29 0.00
CA GLY A 10 6.85 36.33 0.06
C GLY A 10 6.29 36.02 -1.32
N ASP A 11 6.24 34.73 -1.67
CA ASP A 11 5.62 34.24 -2.90
C ASP A 11 4.11 34.53 -2.88
N SER A 12 3.67 35.46 -3.72
CA SER A 12 2.29 35.45 -4.20
C SER A 12 2.13 34.25 -5.13
N HIS A 13 1.57 33.14 -4.65
CA HIS A 13 1.27 32.00 -5.52
C HIS A 13 0.26 32.42 -6.60
N ASP A 14 0.73 32.54 -7.84
CA ASP A 14 -0.12 32.79 -9.01
C ASP A 14 -0.78 31.48 -9.41
N TYR A 15 -2.04 31.29 -8.99
CA TYR A 15 -2.82 30.09 -9.30
C TYR A 15 -3.43 30.19 -10.71
N PRO A 16 -3.43 29.10 -11.51
CA PRO A 16 -4.08 29.11 -12.80
C PRO A 16 -5.59 29.28 -12.64
N THR A 17 -6.21 30.06 -13.53
CA THR A 17 -7.68 30.08 -13.66
C THR A 17 -8.14 28.80 -14.36
N ILE A 18 -9.14 28.13 -13.80
CA ILE A 18 -9.68 26.87 -14.32
C ILE A 18 -10.94 27.16 -15.14
N ASP A 19 -11.00 26.63 -16.36
CA ASP A 19 -12.19 26.65 -17.23
C ASP A 19 -12.36 25.24 -17.84
N PRO A 20 -13.56 24.62 -17.82
CA PRO A 20 -14.84 25.11 -17.29
C PRO A 20 -14.88 25.27 -15.76
N THR A 21 -15.87 25.98 -15.24
CA THR A 21 -16.11 26.12 -13.77
C THR A 21 -17.13 25.13 -13.22
N SER A 22 -17.58 24.18 -14.05
CA SER A 22 -18.54 23.13 -13.66
C SER A 22 -18.07 21.77 -14.14
N PHE A 23 -18.09 20.79 -13.24
CA PHE A 23 -17.68 19.41 -13.50
C PHE A 23 -18.71 18.44 -12.91
N ASP A 24 -18.76 17.22 -13.44
CA ASP A 24 -19.54 16.15 -12.82
C ASP A 24 -18.89 15.70 -11.51
N VAL A 25 -17.56 15.54 -11.50
CA VAL A 25 -16.78 15.11 -10.33
C VAL A 25 -15.55 15.99 -10.15
N VAL A 26 -15.32 16.40 -8.92
CA VAL A 26 -14.04 16.98 -8.46
C VAL A 26 -13.38 15.98 -7.52
N LEU A 27 -12.11 15.65 -7.79
CA LEU A 27 -11.27 14.86 -6.91
C LEU A 27 -10.15 15.73 -6.35
N CYS A 28 -9.95 15.70 -5.03
CA CYS A 28 -8.85 16.39 -4.35
C CYS A 28 -7.90 15.37 -3.74
N GLY A 29 -6.66 15.35 -4.23
CA GLY A 29 -5.65 14.34 -3.96
C GLY A 29 -5.54 13.35 -5.11
N THR A 30 -4.31 13.06 -5.53
CA THR A 30 -3.97 12.15 -6.64
C THR A 30 -3.41 10.82 -6.13
N GLY A 31 -3.90 10.34 -4.99
CA GLY A 31 -3.61 9.00 -4.50
C GLY A 31 -4.13 7.90 -5.42
N LEU A 32 -3.79 6.65 -5.10
CA LEU A 32 -4.16 5.51 -5.93
C LEU A 32 -5.69 5.38 -6.08
N PRO A 33 -6.51 5.40 -5.00
CA PRO A 33 -7.97 5.37 -5.14
C PRO A 33 -8.53 6.51 -5.97
N GLU A 34 -8.06 7.73 -5.71
CA GLU A 34 -8.51 8.94 -6.38
C GLU A 34 -8.18 8.88 -7.88
N SER A 35 -6.96 8.47 -8.25
CA SER A 35 -6.56 8.32 -9.65
C SER A 35 -7.34 7.21 -10.36
N VAL A 36 -7.60 6.08 -9.71
CA VAL A 36 -8.44 5.00 -10.25
C VAL A 36 -9.88 5.48 -10.45
N LEU A 37 -10.44 6.23 -9.51
CA LEU A 37 -11.77 6.84 -9.62
C LEU A 37 -11.83 7.87 -10.74
N ALA A 38 -10.84 8.74 -10.85
CA ALA A 38 -10.73 9.70 -11.94
C ALA A 38 -10.74 8.97 -13.30
N ALA A 39 -9.98 7.89 -13.43
CA ALA A 39 -9.95 7.07 -14.63
C ALA A 39 -11.30 6.40 -14.92
N ALA A 40 -11.98 5.88 -13.90
CA ALA A 40 -13.30 5.26 -14.02
C ALA A 40 -14.37 6.28 -14.42
N CYS A 41 -14.43 7.44 -13.75
CA CYS A 41 -15.35 8.52 -14.05
C CYS A 41 -15.15 9.07 -15.47
N ALA A 42 -13.90 9.30 -15.88
CA ALA A 42 -13.59 9.75 -17.23
C ALA A 42 -13.94 8.67 -18.29
N ALA A 43 -13.73 7.38 -17.97
CA ALA A 43 -14.15 6.28 -18.84
C ALA A 43 -15.69 6.17 -18.98
N ALA A 44 -16.43 6.57 -17.95
CA ALA A 44 -17.90 6.70 -17.97
C ALA A 44 -18.38 8.03 -18.59
N GLY A 45 -17.50 8.79 -19.24
CA GLY A 45 -17.84 10.04 -19.94
C GLY A 45 -18.18 11.21 -19.03
N LYS A 46 -17.83 11.16 -17.74
CA LYS A 46 -18.04 12.26 -16.80
C LYS A 46 -16.96 13.32 -16.97
N THR A 47 -17.31 14.59 -16.78
CA THR A 47 -16.31 15.67 -16.71
C THR A 47 -15.61 15.65 -15.35
N VAL A 48 -14.28 15.57 -15.36
CA VAL A 48 -13.46 15.36 -14.16
C VAL A 48 -12.47 16.51 -13.98
N LEU A 49 -12.49 17.13 -12.81
CA LEU A 49 -11.40 17.99 -12.32
C LEU A 49 -10.66 17.26 -11.21
N HIS A 50 -9.36 17.07 -11.37
CA HIS A 50 -8.50 16.37 -10.43
C HIS A 50 -7.42 17.32 -9.91
N VAL A 51 -7.58 17.80 -8.69
CA VAL A 51 -6.64 18.71 -8.03
C VAL A 51 -5.82 17.99 -6.97
N ASP A 52 -4.62 18.48 -6.66
CA ASP A 52 -3.82 18.00 -5.53
C ASP A 52 -3.16 19.19 -4.82
N PRO A 53 -3.18 19.27 -3.48
CA PRO A 53 -2.41 20.29 -2.76
C PRO A 53 -0.89 20.16 -2.93
N SER A 54 -0.40 18.97 -3.27
CA SER A 54 1.02 18.65 -3.41
C SER A 54 1.57 19.08 -4.77
N PRO A 55 2.89 19.37 -4.88
CA PRO A 55 3.51 19.69 -6.16
C PRO A 55 3.82 18.47 -7.03
N PHE A 56 3.45 17.27 -6.59
CA PHE A 56 3.69 15.99 -7.26
C PHE A 56 2.47 15.08 -7.11
N TYR A 57 2.39 14.03 -7.93
CA TYR A 57 1.32 13.05 -7.91
C TYR A 57 1.46 12.02 -6.78
N GLY A 58 0.36 11.37 -6.43
CA GLY A 58 0.34 10.19 -5.58
C GLY A 58 -0.14 10.44 -4.16
N SER A 59 -0.18 11.69 -3.67
CA SER A 59 -0.59 12.01 -2.29
C SER A 59 0.02 11.04 -1.26
N LEU A 60 -0.79 10.31 -0.47
CA LEU A 60 -0.33 9.30 0.50
C LEU A 60 0.29 8.04 -0.13
N TYR A 61 0.12 7.86 -1.44
CA TYR A 61 0.68 6.80 -2.28
C TYR A 61 1.93 7.23 -3.07
N SER A 62 2.45 8.44 -2.80
CA SER A 62 3.59 8.98 -3.53
C SER A 62 4.91 8.26 -3.21
N SER A 63 5.78 8.26 -4.21
CA SER A 63 7.20 7.95 -4.11
C SER A 63 7.96 9.26 -4.16
N ILE A 64 8.64 9.61 -3.07
CA ILE A 64 9.29 10.93 -2.92
C ILE A 64 10.80 10.78 -2.76
N PRO A 65 11.61 11.75 -3.22
CA PRO A 65 13.03 11.77 -2.90
C PRO A 65 13.25 11.80 -1.38
N LEU A 66 14.24 11.06 -0.88
CA LEU A 66 14.54 10.97 0.55
C LEU A 66 14.65 12.33 1.28
N PRO A 67 15.25 13.41 0.69
CA PRO A 67 15.28 14.72 1.33
C PRO A 67 13.89 15.34 1.60
N SER A 68 12.87 14.96 0.84
CA SER A 68 11.50 15.47 0.99
C SER A 68 10.71 14.75 2.09
N LEU A 69 11.22 13.62 2.61
CA LEU A 69 10.50 12.76 3.54
C LEU A 69 10.09 13.49 4.82
N GLN A 70 11.00 14.24 5.44
CA GLN A 70 10.72 14.93 6.70
C GLN A 70 9.61 15.96 6.56
N SER A 71 9.63 16.75 5.48
CA SER A 71 8.57 17.73 5.18
C SER A 71 7.23 17.07 4.89
N PHE A 72 7.23 15.84 4.37
CA PHE A 72 6.00 15.10 4.10
C PHE A 72 5.39 14.48 5.36
N LEU A 73 6.21 13.88 6.22
CA LEU A 73 5.75 13.25 7.46
C LEU A 73 5.32 14.29 8.50
N SER A 74 5.94 15.47 8.48
CA SER A 74 5.63 16.59 9.37
C SER A 74 5.34 17.84 8.54
N PRO A 75 4.18 17.91 7.84
CA PRO A 75 3.83 19.06 7.05
C PRO A 75 3.66 20.28 7.96
N ASN A 76 4.28 21.40 7.58
CA ASN A 76 4.05 22.66 8.28
C ASN A 76 2.54 22.98 8.24
N PRO A 77 1.96 23.49 9.33
CA PRO A 77 0.58 23.94 9.32
C PRO A 77 0.42 24.96 8.20
N SER A 78 -0.49 24.68 7.25
CA SER A 78 -0.82 25.64 6.20
C SER A 78 -1.13 26.97 6.87
N PRO A 79 -0.56 28.10 6.40
CA PRO A 79 -1.00 29.40 6.89
C PRO A 79 -2.51 29.45 6.68
N SER A 80 -3.26 29.73 7.74
CA SER A 80 -4.69 29.97 7.63
C SER A 80 -4.85 31.11 6.65
N SER A 81 -5.17 30.80 5.40
CA SER A 81 -5.52 31.81 4.42
C SER A 81 -6.87 32.35 4.88
N SER A 82 -6.85 33.39 5.71
CA SER A 82 -7.95 34.33 5.78
C SER A 82 -8.04 34.98 4.40
N ILE A 83 -8.65 34.28 3.44
CA ILE A 83 -8.95 34.85 2.13
C ILE A 83 -9.94 35.96 2.43
N ALA A 84 -9.48 37.20 2.28
CA ALA A 84 -10.33 38.38 2.36
C ALA A 84 -11.54 38.15 1.47
N ALA A 85 -12.73 38.41 2.01
CA ALA A 85 -14.01 38.33 1.31
C ALA A 85 -13.96 39.19 0.03
N GLY A 86 -13.57 38.58 -1.09
CA GLY A 86 -13.52 39.18 -2.40
C GLY A 86 -14.80 38.82 -3.16
N ALA A 87 -15.63 39.83 -3.39
CA ALA A 87 -16.92 39.83 -4.09
C ALA A 87 -18.04 39.01 -3.40
N ALA A 88 -19.09 39.72 -2.98
CA ALA A 88 -20.32 39.12 -2.49
C ALA A 88 -20.94 38.24 -3.59
N PRO A 89 -21.23 36.94 -3.34
CA PRO A 89 -21.95 36.14 -4.29
C PRO A 89 -23.38 36.66 -4.40
N SER A 90 -23.90 36.75 -5.61
CA SER A 90 -25.30 37.08 -5.91
C SER A 90 -26.29 35.95 -5.57
N TYR A 91 -25.89 34.99 -4.73
CA TYR A 91 -26.67 33.83 -4.32
C TYR A 91 -26.42 33.50 -2.83
N SER A 92 -27.47 33.03 -2.16
CA SER A 92 -27.51 32.57 -0.77
C SER A 92 -26.70 31.27 -0.59
N GLN A 93 -25.38 31.37 -0.46
CA GLN A 93 -24.47 30.22 -0.32
C GLN A 93 -23.68 30.28 0.99
N THR A 94 -23.74 29.19 1.76
CA THR A 94 -22.91 28.99 2.95
C THR A 94 -21.56 28.38 2.54
N VAL A 95 -20.47 28.96 3.02
CA VAL A 95 -19.10 28.48 2.79
C VAL A 95 -18.59 27.80 4.05
N VAL A 96 -18.14 26.55 3.93
CA VAL A 96 -17.62 25.76 5.07
C VAL A 96 -16.15 25.45 4.84
N ASP A 97 -15.27 26.02 5.64
CA ASP A 97 -13.83 25.88 5.51
C ASP A 97 -13.37 24.42 5.71
N LEU A 98 -12.55 23.96 4.76
CA LEU A 98 -11.93 22.65 4.79
C LEU A 98 -10.51 22.75 5.30
N HIS A 99 -10.19 21.90 6.27
CA HIS A 99 -8.90 21.89 6.93
C HIS A 99 -8.20 20.57 6.71
N ARG A 100 -6.91 20.61 6.42
CA ARG A 100 -6.06 19.42 6.38
C ARG A 100 -5.57 19.08 7.78
N ARG A 101 -5.30 17.79 8.00
CA ARG A 101 -4.68 17.24 9.21
C ARG A 101 -3.44 16.44 8.86
N GLY A 102 -2.51 16.37 9.80
CA GLY A 102 -1.44 15.38 9.74
C GLY A 102 -2.02 13.98 9.96
N VAL A 103 -1.62 13.03 9.12
CA VAL A 103 -1.94 11.60 9.25
C VAL A 103 -0.79 10.80 9.85
N TYR A 104 0.40 11.42 9.94
CA TYR A 104 1.60 10.83 10.52
C TYR A 104 1.95 11.52 11.83
N SER A 105 2.56 10.75 12.72
CA SER A 105 3.00 11.19 14.04
C SER A 105 4.23 10.40 14.47
N GLU A 106 4.82 10.78 15.61
CA GLU A 106 5.81 9.95 16.31
C GLU A 106 7.06 9.63 15.46
N VAL A 107 7.41 10.56 14.56
CA VAL A 107 8.49 10.41 13.57
C VAL A 107 9.85 10.46 14.27
N GLU A 108 10.65 9.43 14.05
CA GLU A 108 12.00 9.30 14.57
C GLU A 108 12.95 8.87 13.46
N THR A 109 14.18 9.37 13.48
CA THR A 109 15.23 8.98 12.53
C THR A 109 16.51 8.60 13.28
N SER A 110 17.27 7.67 12.73
CA SER A 110 18.54 7.21 13.28
C SER A 110 19.55 6.96 12.16
N GLY A 111 20.84 7.13 12.46
CA GLY A 111 21.92 7.01 11.49
C GLY A 111 22.11 8.25 10.62
N THR A 112 23.05 8.17 9.68
CA THR A 112 23.42 9.30 8.81
C THR A 112 22.77 9.12 7.44
N VAL A 113 22.08 10.15 6.95
CA VAL A 113 21.46 10.12 5.61
C VAL A 113 22.56 9.89 4.55
N PRO A 114 22.47 8.82 3.73
CA PRO A 114 23.49 8.52 2.74
C PRO A 114 23.48 9.53 1.58
N GLU A 115 24.68 9.92 1.12
CA GLU A 115 24.85 10.83 -0.02
C GLU A 115 25.20 10.07 -1.32
N PRO A 116 24.69 10.49 -2.50
CA PRO A 116 23.75 11.60 -2.71
C PRO A 116 22.30 11.22 -2.38
N ALA A 117 21.70 11.90 -1.40
CA ALA A 117 20.38 11.52 -0.84
C ALA A 117 19.24 11.52 -1.88
N ARG A 118 19.33 12.37 -2.90
CA ARG A 118 18.36 12.46 -4.01
C ARG A 118 18.25 11.20 -4.88
N ARG A 119 19.20 10.26 -4.75
CA ARG A 119 19.17 8.97 -5.49
C ARG A 119 18.33 7.90 -4.80
N PHE A 120 17.76 8.23 -3.64
CA PHE A 120 16.83 7.38 -2.92
C PHE A 120 15.41 7.89 -3.11
N THR A 121 14.55 7.02 -3.58
CA THR A 121 13.12 7.25 -3.76
C THR A 121 12.37 6.42 -2.73
N VAL A 122 11.54 7.08 -1.93
CA VAL A 122 10.90 6.53 -0.73
C VAL A 122 9.40 6.45 -0.94
N ASP A 123 8.86 5.25 -0.82
CA ASP A 123 7.42 5.01 -0.76
C ASP A 123 6.87 5.21 0.65
N LEU A 124 5.75 5.91 0.75
CA LEU A 124 5.08 6.17 2.02
C LEU A 124 4.07 5.09 2.42
N VAL A 125 3.65 4.28 1.45
CA VAL A 125 2.65 3.20 1.63
C VAL A 125 3.18 2.00 2.41
N GLY A 126 4.46 2.01 2.78
CA GLY A 126 5.16 0.93 3.47
C GLY A 126 5.41 -0.28 2.56
N PRO A 127 5.61 -1.48 3.14
CA PRO A 127 5.84 -2.68 2.36
C PRO A 127 4.54 -3.05 1.65
N ARG A 128 4.47 -2.79 0.35
CA ARG A 128 3.39 -3.24 -0.53
C ARG A 128 3.93 -3.94 -1.76
N VAL A 129 3.17 -4.90 -2.26
CA VAL A 129 3.44 -5.64 -3.50
C VAL A 129 2.13 -5.88 -4.23
N LEU A 130 2.22 -6.28 -5.49
CA LEU A 130 1.10 -6.79 -6.26
C LEU A 130 1.27 -8.29 -6.42
N TYR A 131 0.22 -9.06 -6.15
CA TYR A 131 0.16 -10.45 -6.62
C TYR A 131 0.18 -10.45 -8.16
N CYS A 132 0.91 -11.37 -8.78
CA CYS A 132 0.94 -11.44 -10.25
C CYS A 132 -0.46 -11.70 -10.83
N ALA A 133 -1.33 -12.41 -10.10
CA ALA A 133 -2.71 -12.66 -10.45
C ALA A 133 -3.71 -11.75 -9.71
N ASP A 134 -3.25 -10.61 -9.17
CA ASP A 134 -4.12 -9.64 -8.50
C ASP A 134 -5.10 -8.99 -9.48
N GLU A 135 -6.28 -8.65 -9.00
CA GLU A 135 -7.22 -7.84 -9.76
C GLU A 135 -6.67 -6.45 -10.07
N ALA A 136 -5.82 -5.88 -9.20
CA ALA A 136 -5.14 -4.62 -9.47
C ALA A 136 -4.26 -4.69 -10.74
N VAL A 137 -3.63 -5.84 -11.00
CA VAL A 137 -2.85 -6.09 -12.23
C VAL A 137 -3.79 -6.20 -13.42
N ASP A 138 -4.89 -6.95 -13.31
CA ASP A 138 -5.89 -7.05 -14.36
C ASP A 138 -6.52 -5.69 -14.69
N LEU A 139 -6.71 -4.82 -13.69
CA LEU A 139 -7.21 -3.47 -13.86
C LEU A 139 -6.22 -2.57 -14.62
N LEU A 140 -4.92 -2.63 -14.28
CA LEU A 140 -3.86 -1.91 -15.00
C LEU A 140 -3.77 -2.34 -16.47
N LEU A 141 -3.93 -3.63 -16.75
CA LEU A 141 -3.96 -4.15 -18.11
C LEU A 141 -5.18 -3.61 -18.87
N ARG A 142 -6.38 -3.71 -18.28
CA ARG A 142 -7.64 -3.30 -18.92
C ARG A 142 -7.77 -1.78 -19.11
N SER A 143 -7.20 -0.98 -18.21
CA SER A 143 -7.27 0.49 -18.26
C SER A 143 -6.25 1.12 -19.22
N GLY A 144 -5.27 0.33 -19.68
CA GLY A 144 -4.09 0.82 -20.40
C GLY A 144 -3.00 1.42 -19.48
N GLY A 145 -3.17 1.39 -18.15
CA GLY A 145 -2.18 1.90 -17.20
C GLY A 145 -0.86 1.11 -17.21
N SER A 146 -0.93 -0.17 -17.60
CA SER A 146 0.26 -1.04 -17.75
C SER A 146 1.29 -0.52 -18.78
N HIS A 147 0.90 0.33 -19.73
CA HIS A 147 1.84 0.95 -20.68
C HIS A 147 2.73 2.03 -20.04
N HIS A 148 2.48 2.37 -18.78
CA HIS A 148 3.13 3.50 -18.09
C HIS A 148 3.93 3.05 -16.87
N VAL A 149 3.92 1.76 -16.53
CA VAL A 149 4.60 1.23 -15.35
C VAL A 149 5.31 -0.07 -15.72
N GLU A 150 6.59 -0.16 -15.39
CA GLU A 150 7.33 -1.41 -15.46
C GLU A 150 7.40 -2.08 -14.09
N PHE A 151 7.50 -3.40 -14.08
CA PHE A 151 7.53 -4.18 -12.85
C PHE A 151 8.76 -5.09 -12.80
N LYS A 152 9.24 -5.36 -11.59
CA LYS A 152 10.19 -6.44 -11.30
C LYS A 152 9.61 -7.41 -10.29
N SER A 153 10.04 -8.66 -10.40
CA SER A 153 9.72 -9.70 -9.44
C SER A 153 10.32 -9.40 -8.06
N VAL A 154 9.62 -9.88 -7.02
CA VAL A 154 10.23 -10.12 -5.70
C VAL A 154 10.97 -11.48 -5.77
N ASP A 155 12.09 -11.48 -6.49
CA ASP A 155 12.87 -12.67 -6.89
C ASP A 155 13.45 -13.47 -5.71
N GLY A 156 13.73 -12.79 -4.61
CA GLY A 156 14.20 -13.42 -3.38
C GLY A 156 13.15 -14.26 -2.67
N GLY A 157 11.88 -14.16 -3.08
CA GLY A 157 10.76 -14.84 -2.44
C GLY A 157 10.52 -14.36 -1.02
N SER A 158 9.80 -15.17 -0.24
CA SER A 158 9.46 -14.90 1.15
C SER A 158 10.38 -15.66 2.12
N LEU A 159 10.74 -15.01 3.23
CA LEU A 159 11.44 -15.58 4.37
C LEU A 159 10.58 -15.45 5.63
N LEU A 160 10.57 -16.50 6.45
CA LEU A 160 9.95 -16.50 7.78
C LEU A 160 11.04 -16.36 8.85
N TYR A 161 10.88 -15.39 9.75
CA TYR A 161 11.69 -15.33 10.97
C TYR A 161 11.10 -16.28 12.02
N TRP A 162 11.92 -17.23 12.49
CA TRP A 162 11.51 -18.25 13.44
C TRP A 162 12.68 -18.59 14.37
N GLU A 163 12.48 -18.59 15.69
CA GLU A 163 13.53 -19.00 16.66
C GLU A 163 14.90 -18.34 16.43
N GLY A 164 14.91 -17.04 16.09
CA GLY A 164 16.15 -16.28 15.88
C GLY A 164 16.77 -16.40 14.48
N GLY A 165 16.21 -17.20 13.57
CA GLY A 165 16.74 -17.45 12.23
C GLY A 165 15.75 -17.14 11.11
N LEU A 166 16.27 -16.88 9.90
CA LEU A 166 15.47 -16.72 8.69
C LEU A 166 15.39 -18.05 7.92
N TYR A 167 14.17 -18.44 7.55
CA TYR A 167 13.90 -19.66 6.81
C TYR A 167 13.18 -19.35 5.49
N PRO A 168 13.56 -19.95 4.36
CA PRO A 168 12.81 -19.82 3.13
C PRO A 168 11.39 -20.36 3.29
N VAL A 169 10.42 -19.68 2.66
CA VAL A 169 9.03 -20.11 2.66
C VAL A 169 8.80 -21.12 1.52
N PRO A 170 8.43 -22.37 1.81
CA PRO A 170 8.17 -23.39 0.80
C PRO A 170 6.78 -23.21 0.19
N ASP A 171 6.68 -22.29 -0.77
CA ASP A 171 5.42 -21.80 -1.36
C ASP A 171 4.87 -22.61 -2.53
N SER A 172 5.63 -23.61 -3.00
CA SER A 172 5.28 -24.45 -4.14
C SER A 172 5.70 -25.89 -3.90
N LYS A 173 5.12 -26.84 -4.65
CA LYS A 173 5.53 -28.26 -4.61
C LYS A 173 7.05 -28.38 -4.82
N GLY A 174 7.57 -27.70 -5.84
CA GLY A 174 9.00 -27.66 -6.14
C GLY A 174 9.83 -27.08 -4.98
N ALA A 175 9.37 -26.00 -4.34
CA ALA A 175 10.05 -25.42 -3.19
C ALA A 175 10.07 -26.37 -1.98
N ILE A 176 8.94 -27.00 -1.64
CA ILE A 176 8.85 -28.00 -0.55
C ILE A 176 9.86 -29.14 -0.77
N PHE A 177 9.98 -29.64 -2.00
CA PHE A 177 10.93 -30.71 -2.31
C PHE A 177 12.38 -30.25 -2.18
N ARG A 178 12.74 -29.07 -2.69
CA ARG A 178 14.09 -28.50 -2.66
C ARG A 178 14.54 -28.03 -1.27
N ASP A 179 13.61 -27.71 -0.37
CA ASP A 179 13.94 -27.18 0.95
C ASP A 179 14.71 -28.20 1.80
N THR A 180 15.94 -27.89 2.20
CA THR A 180 16.78 -28.77 3.03
C THR A 180 16.55 -28.58 4.53
N THR A 181 15.81 -27.55 4.92
CA THR A 181 15.53 -27.20 6.33
C THR A 181 14.31 -27.94 6.90
N LEU A 182 13.42 -28.44 6.03
CA LEU A 182 12.23 -29.19 6.42
C LEU A 182 12.50 -30.68 6.64
N LYS A 183 11.98 -31.23 7.75
CA LYS A 183 11.99 -32.67 8.01
C LYS A 183 11.01 -33.38 7.08
N LEU A 184 11.23 -34.67 6.80
CA LEU A 184 10.38 -35.45 5.89
C LEU A 184 8.89 -35.47 6.30
N LEU A 185 8.61 -35.55 7.61
CA LEU A 185 7.24 -35.51 8.12
C LEU A 185 6.58 -34.15 7.85
N GLU A 186 7.32 -33.05 7.97
CA GLU A 186 6.83 -31.69 7.72
C GLU A 186 6.57 -31.48 6.22
N LYS A 187 7.49 -31.94 5.35
CA LYS A 187 7.31 -31.94 3.90
C LYS A 187 6.03 -32.70 3.50
N ASN A 188 5.84 -33.88 4.06
CA ASN A 188 4.66 -34.71 3.78
C ASN A 188 3.37 -34.03 4.24
N ALA A 189 3.36 -33.38 5.40
CA ALA A 189 2.18 -32.68 5.91
C ALA A 189 1.83 -31.46 5.05
N LEU A 190 2.80 -30.60 4.73
CA LEU A 190 2.59 -29.46 3.81
C LEU A 190 2.13 -29.92 2.43
N TYR A 191 2.76 -30.95 1.87
CA TYR A 191 2.40 -31.48 0.57
C TYR A 191 0.94 -31.99 0.53
N LYS A 192 0.50 -32.71 1.57
CA LYS A 192 -0.88 -33.16 1.71
C LYS A 192 -1.84 -31.98 1.82
N PHE A 193 -1.52 -31.00 2.66
CA PHE A 193 -2.32 -29.80 2.83
C PHE A 193 -2.50 -29.02 1.52
N PHE A 194 -1.42 -28.70 0.80
CA PHE A 194 -1.53 -27.96 -0.46
C PHE A 194 -2.26 -28.74 -1.55
N ASN A 195 -2.16 -30.07 -1.59
CA ASN A 195 -2.96 -30.87 -2.51
C ASN A 195 -4.45 -30.84 -2.16
N LEU A 196 -4.80 -30.89 -0.87
CA LEU A 196 -6.18 -30.75 -0.43
C LEU A 196 -6.76 -29.38 -0.84
N VAL A 197 -6.01 -28.31 -0.60
CA VAL A 197 -6.42 -26.95 -0.98
C VAL A 197 -6.54 -26.81 -2.50
N LYS A 198 -5.57 -27.31 -3.26
CA LYS A 198 -5.62 -27.32 -4.73
C LYS A 198 -6.85 -28.07 -5.25
N ALA A 199 -7.13 -29.26 -4.71
CA ALA A 199 -8.28 -30.04 -5.14
C ALA A 199 -9.61 -29.32 -4.85
N HIS A 200 -9.71 -28.62 -3.71
CA HIS A 200 -10.87 -27.78 -3.41
C HIS A 200 -10.99 -26.58 -4.37
N ILE A 201 -9.89 -25.92 -4.72
CA ILE A 201 -9.87 -24.81 -5.69
C ILE A 201 -10.31 -25.28 -7.08
N ASP A 202 -9.74 -26.38 -7.56
CA ASP A 202 -10.05 -26.97 -8.87
C ASP A 202 -11.54 -27.35 -8.94
N ALA A 203 -12.07 -28.01 -7.90
CA ALA A 203 -13.50 -28.37 -7.80
C ALA A 203 -14.45 -27.15 -7.73
N THR A 204 -14.03 -26.04 -7.14
CA THR A 204 -14.85 -24.82 -7.03
C THR A 204 -14.81 -23.97 -8.31
N SER A 205 -13.74 -24.11 -9.10
CA SER A 205 -13.53 -23.35 -10.34
C SER A 205 -14.14 -24.03 -11.58
N ALA A 206 -14.47 -25.32 -11.49
CA ALA A 206 -15.06 -26.08 -12.59
C ALA A 206 -16.50 -25.61 -12.90
N PRO A 207 -16.87 -25.44 -14.18
CA PRO A 207 -18.25 -25.16 -14.55
C PRO A 207 -19.17 -26.30 -14.09
N ALA A 208 -20.37 -25.96 -13.60
CA ALA A 208 -21.31 -26.92 -12.99
C ALA A 208 -21.67 -28.13 -13.88
N ASN A 209 -21.44 -28.02 -15.20
CA ASN A 209 -21.71 -29.08 -16.18
C ASN A 209 -20.56 -30.10 -16.32
N GLU A 210 -19.41 -29.89 -15.68
CA GLU A 210 -18.22 -30.76 -15.75
C GLU A 210 -17.84 -31.39 -14.40
N MET A 211 -18.62 -31.16 -13.34
CA MET A 211 -18.36 -31.74 -12.02
C MET A 211 -18.52 -33.27 -12.06
N VAL A 212 -17.44 -34.00 -11.76
CA VAL A 212 -17.43 -35.47 -11.65
C VAL A 212 -17.68 -35.86 -10.19
N GLU A 213 -18.24 -37.05 -9.93
CA GLU A 213 -18.50 -37.56 -8.56
C GLU A 213 -17.28 -37.50 -7.62
N GLY A 214 -16.05 -37.53 -8.16
CA GLY A 214 -14.81 -37.38 -7.39
C GLY A 214 -14.54 -35.97 -6.87
N ASP A 215 -15.09 -34.93 -7.50
CA ASP A 215 -14.85 -33.52 -7.12
C ASP A 215 -15.58 -33.14 -5.83
N ALA A 216 -16.76 -33.73 -5.60
CA ALA A 216 -17.53 -33.53 -4.37
C ALA A 216 -16.82 -34.10 -3.14
N ALA A 217 -16.08 -35.21 -3.30
CA ALA A 217 -15.28 -35.81 -2.22
C ALA A 217 -13.99 -35.03 -1.92
N ALA A 218 -13.51 -34.24 -2.88
CA ALA A 218 -12.33 -33.38 -2.74
C ALA A 218 -12.65 -31.99 -2.13
N MET A 219 -13.94 -31.62 -2.05
CA MET A 219 -14.35 -30.35 -1.46
C MET A 219 -14.23 -30.35 0.05
N ILE A 220 -13.61 -29.29 0.58
CA ILE A 220 -13.62 -28.98 2.01
C ILE A 220 -15.05 -28.62 2.40
N SER A 221 -15.56 -29.25 3.47
CA SER A 221 -16.93 -29.07 3.94
C SER A 221 -17.21 -27.61 4.34
N LYS A 222 -18.46 -27.16 4.19
CA LYS A 222 -18.85 -25.79 4.58
C LYS A 222 -18.57 -25.50 6.06
N GLU A 223 -18.81 -26.48 6.93
CA GLU A 223 -18.45 -26.41 8.35
C GLU A 223 -16.95 -26.14 8.57
N HIS A 224 -16.09 -26.78 7.78
CA HIS A 224 -14.66 -26.52 7.81
C HIS A 224 -14.24 -25.21 7.16
N LEU A 225 -15.04 -24.63 6.26
CA LEU A 225 -14.73 -23.34 5.64
C LEU A 225 -15.04 -22.16 6.58
N ASP A 226 -16.09 -22.29 7.40
CA ASP A 226 -16.58 -21.19 8.24
C ASP A 226 -15.90 -21.15 9.62
N ARG A 227 -15.08 -22.16 9.98
CA ARG A 227 -14.29 -22.19 11.22
C ARG A 227 -12.97 -21.40 11.11
N PRO A 228 -12.33 -21.07 12.25
CA PRO A 228 -11.01 -20.44 12.27
C PRO A 228 -9.96 -21.25 11.49
N PHE A 229 -9.19 -20.57 10.65
CA PHE A 229 -8.23 -21.23 9.76
C PHE A 229 -7.15 -21.99 10.53
N VAL A 230 -6.72 -21.43 11.66
CA VAL A 230 -5.74 -22.04 12.57
C VAL A 230 -6.16 -23.43 13.08
N GLU A 231 -7.45 -23.61 13.38
CA GLU A 231 -8.01 -24.90 13.80
C GLU A 231 -7.98 -25.89 12.64
N PHE A 232 -8.31 -25.42 11.43
CA PHE A 232 -8.20 -26.22 10.23
C PHE A 232 -6.77 -26.71 10.01
N LEU A 233 -5.78 -25.82 10.08
CA LEU A 233 -4.36 -26.15 9.91
C LEU A 233 -3.86 -27.13 10.98
N THR A 234 -4.31 -26.97 12.23
CA THR A 234 -4.01 -27.89 13.33
C THR A 234 -4.55 -29.29 13.05
N GLN A 235 -5.79 -29.40 12.55
CA GLN A 235 -6.38 -30.67 12.16
C GLN A 235 -5.69 -31.33 10.97
N GLN A 236 -5.10 -30.54 10.07
CA GLN A 236 -4.25 -31.07 8.98
C GLN A 236 -2.87 -31.56 9.46
N GLY A 237 -2.59 -31.49 10.77
CA GLY A 237 -1.36 -32.02 11.37
C GLY A 237 -0.12 -31.16 11.11
N LEU A 238 -0.30 -29.87 10.80
CA LEU A 238 0.82 -28.94 10.62
C LEU A 238 1.45 -28.57 11.96
N SER A 239 2.79 -28.63 12.04
CA SER A 239 3.56 -28.18 13.20
C SER A 239 3.42 -26.66 13.39
N PRO A 240 3.72 -26.10 14.58
CA PRO A 240 3.60 -24.66 14.84
C PRO A 240 4.33 -23.79 13.80
N LYS A 241 5.58 -24.16 13.45
CA LYS A 241 6.34 -23.49 12.40
C LYS A 241 5.64 -23.54 11.04
N MET A 242 5.07 -24.68 10.66
CA MET A 242 4.39 -24.84 9.37
C MET A 242 3.05 -24.10 9.34
N ARG A 243 2.33 -24.04 10.46
CA ARG A 243 1.16 -23.17 10.58
C ARG A 243 1.54 -21.71 10.42
N ALA A 244 2.63 -21.26 11.05
CA ALA A 244 3.12 -19.90 10.91
C ALA A 244 3.51 -19.55 9.46
N VAL A 245 4.15 -20.49 8.75
CA VAL A 245 4.40 -20.36 7.29
C VAL A 245 3.08 -20.12 6.54
N VAL A 246 2.08 -20.98 6.72
CA VAL A 246 0.83 -20.90 5.97
C VAL A 246 0.03 -19.65 6.35
N LEU A 247 -0.08 -19.34 7.64
CA LEU A 247 -0.87 -18.22 8.16
C LEU A 247 -0.27 -16.87 7.80
N TYR A 248 1.02 -16.66 8.11
CA TYR A 248 1.60 -15.33 8.10
C TYR A 248 2.38 -15.02 6.82
N ALA A 249 2.98 -16.03 6.17
CA ALA A 249 3.81 -15.83 4.99
C ALA A 249 3.11 -16.12 3.65
N ILE A 250 1.98 -16.85 3.67
CA ILE A 250 1.20 -17.18 2.46
C ILE A 250 -0.19 -16.56 2.54
N ALA A 251 -0.96 -16.87 3.59
CA ALA A 251 -2.30 -16.32 3.79
C ALA A 251 -2.29 -14.86 4.31
N MET A 252 -1.13 -14.34 4.70
CA MET A 252 -0.91 -12.96 5.14
C MET A 252 -1.82 -12.51 6.29
N ALA A 253 -2.06 -13.38 7.28
CA ALA A 253 -2.72 -12.98 8.51
C ALA A 253 -1.90 -11.89 9.25
N ASP A 254 -2.59 -10.92 9.84
CA ASP A 254 -1.94 -9.77 10.51
C ASP A 254 -1.78 -9.97 12.02
N TYR A 255 -2.69 -10.68 12.66
CA TYR A 255 -2.75 -10.81 14.12
C TYR A 255 -2.56 -12.24 14.57
N ASP A 256 -2.19 -12.44 15.84
CA ASP A 256 -2.04 -13.78 16.42
C ASP A 256 -3.32 -14.62 16.23
N GLN A 257 -3.14 -15.74 15.55
CA GLN A 257 -4.20 -16.70 15.27
C GLN A 257 -4.19 -17.88 16.25
N ASP A 258 -3.09 -18.11 16.98
CA ASP A 258 -2.87 -19.24 17.89
C ASP A 258 -2.94 -18.80 19.38
N GLY A 259 -3.45 -17.57 19.64
CA GLY A 259 -3.52 -16.98 20.97
C GLY A 259 -4.53 -17.64 21.92
N PRO A 260 -4.34 -17.53 23.26
CA PRO A 260 -5.21 -18.17 24.25
C PRO A 260 -6.62 -17.58 24.29
N ASP A 261 -6.76 -16.30 23.95
CA ASP A 261 -8.05 -15.62 23.83
C ASP A 261 -8.40 -15.49 22.35
N PRO A 262 -9.51 -16.10 21.87
CA PRO A 262 -9.92 -15.97 20.48
C PRO A 262 -10.23 -14.49 20.20
N SER A 263 -9.37 -13.86 19.41
CA SER A 263 -9.58 -12.48 18.99
C SER A 263 -10.71 -12.41 17.96
N ASP A 264 -11.42 -11.29 17.88
CA ASP A 264 -12.33 -10.99 16.76
C ASP A 264 -11.60 -10.85 15.40
N LYS A 265 -10.28 -11.14 15.36
CA LYS A 265 -9.39 -10.97 14.20
C LYS A 265 -8.87 -12.30 13.67
N LEU A 266 -9.50 -13.41 14.05
CA LEU A 266 -9.22 -14.71 13.45
C LEU A 266 -9.74 -14.75 12.02
N ILE A 267 -8.89 -15.17 11.08
CA ILE A 267 -9.31 -15.40 9.70
C ILE A 267 -10.01 -16.75 9.60
N THR A 268 -11.07 -16.81 8.79
CA THR A 268 -11.78 -18.03 8.48
C THR A 268 -10.97 -18.91 7.53
N THR A 269 -11.26 -20.22 7.54
CA THR A 269 -10.63 -21.16 6.61
C THR A 269 -10.90 -20.77 5.16
N ARG A 270 -12.10 -20.23 4.87
CA ARG A 270 -12.46 -19.69 3.57
C ARG A 270 -11.52 -18.56 3.11
N GLU A 271 -11.29 -17.56 3.96
CA GLU A 271 -10.40 -16.42 3.64
C GLU A 271 -8.95 -16.88 3.46
N GLY A 272 -8.49 -17.80 4.31
CA GLY A 272 -7.16 -18.41 4.19
C GLY A 272 -6.96 -19.13 2.86
N ILE A 273 -7.92 -19.98 2.47
CA ILE A 273 -7.91 -20.71 1.19
C ILE A 273 -7.98 -19.77 0.00
N GLN A 274 -8.82 -18.72 0.04
CA GLN A 274 -8.91 -17.74 -1.05
C GLN A 274 -7.57 -17.02 -1.28
N THR A 275 -6.87 -16.65 -0.20
CA THR A 275 -5.54 -16.03 -0.33
C THR A 275 -4.49 -17.02 -0.83
N ILE A 276 -4.53 -18.29 -0.39
CA ILE A 276 -3.66 -19.35 -0.95
C ILE A 276 -3.94 -19.57 -2.45
N ALA A 277 -5.21 -19.52 -2.87
CA ALA A 277 -5.59 -19.65 -4.27
C ALA A 277 -4.99 -18.51 -5.11
N LEU A 278 -5.11 -17.26 -4.65
CA LEU A 278 -4.50 -16.09 -5.29
C LEU A 278 -2.98 -16.21 -5.36
N TYR A 279 -2.34 -16.59 -4.24
CA TYR A 279 -0.90 -16.80 -4.19
C TYR A 279 -0.47 -17.86 -5.21
N SER A 280 -1.13 -19.02 -5.21
CA SER A 280 -0.82 -20.13 -6.13
C SER A 280 -1.08 -19.76 -7.60
N ALA A 281 -2.09 -18.95 -7.91
CA ALA A 281 -2.37 -18.48 -9.25
C ALA A 281 -1.36 -17.42 -9.73
N SER A 282 -0.63 -16.81 -8.80
CA SER A 282 0.36 -15.77 -9.09
C SER A 282 1.75 -16.34 -9.40
N ILE A 283 2.14 -17.45 -8.76
CA ILE A 283 3.44 -18.10 -8.99
C ILE A 283 3.58 -18.46 -10.47
N GLY A 284 4.64 -17.98 -11.11
CA GLY A 284 4.96 -18.30 -12.51
C GLY A 284 3.96 -17.76 -13.52
N ARG A 285 3.07 -16.83 -13.14
CA ARG A 285 2.11 -16.21 -14.07
C ARG A 285 2.81 -15.38 -15.16
N PHE A 286 3.94 -14.76 -14.85
CA PHE A 286 4.75 -14.01 -15.80
C PHE A 286 6.11 -14.68 -15.99
N ALA A 287 6.56 -14.82 -17.24
CA ALA A 287 7.82 -15.51 -17.56
C ALA A 287 9.05 -14.85 -16.91
N ASN A 288 8.99 -13.54 -16.65
CA ASN A 288 10.03 -12.74 -15.99
C ASN A 288 9.81 -12.55 -14.48
N ALA A 289 8.78 -13.16 -13.90
CA ALA A 289 8.51 -13.16 -12.47
C ALA A 289 8.09 -14.57 -12.01
N GLU A 290 9.09 -15.37 -11.62
CA GLU A 290 8.87 -16.75 -11.18
C GLU A 290 8.08 -16.82 -9.85
N GLY A 291 8.19 -15.80 -9.00
CA GLY A 291 7.49 -15.71 -7.72
C GLY A 291 6.04 -15.23 -7.83
N ALA A 292 5.36 -15.15 -6.69
CA ALA A 292 3.97 -14.68 -6.61
C ALA A 292 3.81 -13.15 -6.67
N PHE A 293 4.90 -12.40 -6.50
CA PHE A 293 4.85 -10.95 -6.27
C PHE A 293 5.67 -10.16 -7.27
N ILE A 294 5.13 -9.00 -7.65
CA ILE A 294 5.81 -7.97 -8.43
C ILE A 294 5.73 -6.62 -7.72
N TYR A 295 6.66 -5.74 -8.06
CA TYR A 295 6.79 -4.39 -7.51
C TYR A 295 7.12 -3.40 -8.65
N PRO A 296 6.52 -2.18 -8.66
CA PRO A 296 6.75 -1.20 -9.71
C PRO A 296 8.17 -0.62 -9.66
N MET A 297 8.83 -0.54 -10.81
CA MET A 297 10.04 0.25 -10.98
C MET A 297 9.78 1.70 -10.55
N TYR A 298 10.77 2.36 -9.93
CA TYR A 298 10.69 3.72 -9.38
C TYR A 298 9.75 3.92 -8.18
N GLY A 299 9.05 2.87 -7.73
CA GLY A 299 8.22 2.89 -6.52
C GLY A 299 6.71 2.97 -6.80
N HIS A 300 5.91 2.88 -5.74
CA HIS A 300 4.44 2.81 -5.83
C HIS A 300 3.77 4.08 -6.36
N GLY A 301 4.45 5.22 -6.35
CA GLY A 301 4.00 6.50 -6.89
C GLY A 301 3.79 6.49 -8.41
N GLU A 302 4.32 5.49 -9.12
CA GLU A 302 4.05 5.29 -10.55
C GLU A 302 2.62 4.78 -10.80
N LEU A 303 2.03 4.03 -9.85
CA LEU A 303 0.67 3.48 -10.02
C LEU A 303 -0.40 4.58 -10.10
N PRO A 304 -0.46 5.56 -9.17
CA PRO A 304 -1.40 6.67 -9.31
C PRO A 304 -1.16 7.49 -10.57
N GLN A 305 0.10 7.75 -10.94
CA GLN A 305 0.44 8.52 -12.15
C GLN A 305 -0.08 7.84 -13.43
N ALA A 306 0.03 6.52 -13.52
CA ALA A 306 -0.48 5.75 -14.64
C ALA A 306 -2.01 5.89 -14.79
N PHE A 307 -2.76 5.79 -13.69
CA PHE A 307 -4.21 5.99 -13.71
C PHE A 307 -4.60 7.45 -13.96
N CYS A 308 -3.87 8.42 -13.41
CA CYS A 308 -4.06 9.83 -13.74
C CYS A 308 -3.92 10.08 -15.24
N ARG A 309 -2.93 9.44 -15.88
CA ARG A 309 -2.75 9.50 -17.34
C ARG A 309 -3.91 8.83 -18.08
N CYS A 310 -4.38 7.67 -17.63
CA CYS A 310 -5.56 7.00 -18.20
C CYS A 310 -6.83 7.87 -18.16
N ALA A 311 -6.97 8.72 -17.14
CA ALA A 311 -8.06 9.69 -17.01
C ALA A 311 -7.83 10.93 -17.91
N ALA A 312 -6.62 11.48 -17.92
CA ALA A 312 -6.27 12.67 -18.69
C ALA A 312 -6.47 12.48 -20.20
N VAL A 313 -6.11 11.30 -20.73
CA VAL A 313 -6.34 10.94 -22.15
C VAL A 313 -7.84 10.92 -22.50
N LYS A 314 -8.72 10.78 -21.49
CA LYS A 314 -10.18 10.84 -21.65
C LYS A 314 -10.78 12.19 -21.26
N GLY A 315 -9.95 13.23 -21.09
CA GLY A 315 -10.41 14.61 -20.87
C GLY A 315 -10.50 15.05 -19.41
N ALA A 316 -9.97 14.29 -18.45
CA ALA A 316 -9.84 14.77 -17.08
C ALA A 316 -8.82 15.93 -16.99
N LEU A 317 -9.18 17.01 -16.30
CA LEU A 317 -8.32 18.18 -16.09
C LEU A 317 -7.53 18.04 -14.79
N TYR A 318 -6.22 18.29 -14.83
CA TYR A 318 -5.31 18.13 -13.70
C TYR A 318 -4.70 19.45 -13.24
N VAL A 319 -4.73 19.71 -11.92
CA VAL A 319 -4.10 20.90 -11.34
C VAL A 319 -3.40 20.56 -10.01
N LEU A 320 -2.08 20.47 -10.04
CA LEU A 320 -1.24 20.31 -8.84
C LEU A 320 -1.06 21.63 -8.09
N ARG A 321 -0.60 21.55 -6.84
CA ARG A 321 -0.48 22.68 -5.91
C ARG A 321 -1.79 23.42 -5.68
N MET A 322 -2.95 22.79 -5.89
CA MET A 322 -4.26 23.42 -5.77
C MET A 322 -5.08 22.72 -4.68
N PRO A 323 -4.96 23.12 -3.41
CA PRO A 323 -5.83 22.64 -2.36
C PRO A 323 -7.28 23.06 -2.61
N VAL A 324 -8.23 22.21 -2.22
CA VAL A 324 -9.60 22.65 -1.93
C VAL A 324 -9.60 23.36 -0.57
N ALA A 325 -10.13 24.58 -0.52
CA ALA A 325 -10.15 25.44 0.65
C ALA A 325 -11.48 25.40 1.41
N ALA A 326 -12.61 25.27 0.72
CA ALA A 326 -13.93 25.22 1.37
C ALA A 326 -14.99 24.47 0.55
N LEU A 327 -16.04 24.02 1.22
CA LEU A 327 -17.27 23.50 0.61
C LEU A 327 -18.24 24.65 0.36
N LEU A 328 -18.97 24.56 -0.75
CA LEU A 328 -20.07 25.46 -1.08
C LEU A 328 -21.39 24.72 -0.85
N LEU A 329 -22.26 25.30 -0.02
CA LEU A 329 -23.58 24.77 0.31
C LEU A 329 -24.68 25.77 -0.07
N ASP A 330 -25.79 25.27 -0.62
CA ASP A 330 -27.00 26.07 -0.88
C ASP A 330 -27.75 26.34 0.43
N GLU A 331 -28.03 27.61 0.76
CA GLU A 331 -28.71 28.01 2.01
C GLU A 331 -30.15 27.52 2.14
N GLU A 332 -30.90 27.43 1.03
CA GLU A 332 -32.32 27.05 1.06
C GLU A 332 -32.48 25.53 1.22
N LYS A 333 -31.58 24.76 0.61
CA LYS A 333 -31.67 23.28 0.56
C LYS A 333 -30.69 22.56 1.48
N LYS A 334 -29.73 23.28 2.09
CA LYS A 334 -28.57 22.72 2.80
C LYS A 334 -27.85 21.63 2.00
N HIS A 335 -27.80 21.78 0.68
CA HIS A 335 -27.25 20.78 -0.23
C HIS A 335 -25.88 21.21 -0.75
N PHE A 336 -24.98 20.24 -0.97
CA PHE A 336 -23.67 20.48 -1.55
C PHE A 336 -23.77 20.94 -3.01
N VAL A 337 -23.10 22.04 -3.37
CA VAL A 337 -23.13 22.58 -4.74
C VAL A 337 -21.76 22.66 -5.42
N GLY A 338 -20.68 22.57 -4.66
CA GLY A 338 -19.34 22.68 -5.21
C GLY A 338 -18.27 22.96 -4.16
N ALA A 339 -17.09 23.35 -4.62
CA ALA A 339 -15.93 23.58 -3.78
C ALA A 339 -15.21 24.88 -4.18
N ARG A 340 -14.69 25.59 -3.18
CA ARG A 340 -13.78 26.73 -3.36
C ARG A 340 -12.35 26.24 -3.33
N LEU A 341 -11.58 26.60 -4.35
CA LEU A 341 -10.16 26.30 -4.44
C LEU A 341 -9.33 27.34 -3.70
N ALA A 342 -8.06 27.02 -3.42
CA ALA A 342 -7.12 27.95 -2.79
C ALA A 342 -6.86 29.23 -3.61
N SER A 343 -7.14 29.20 -4.92
CA SER A 343 -7.14 30.38 -5.80
C SER A 343 -8.26 31.38 -5.48
N GLY A 344 -9.23 31.00 -4.64
CA GLY A 344 -10.48 31.73 -4.42
C GLY A 344 -11.55 31.45 -5.47
N GLN A 345 -11.25 30.63 -6.49
CA GLN A 345 -12.21 30.25 -7.52
C GLN A 345 -13.21 29.22 -7.01
N ASP A 346 -14.49 29.48 -7.27
CA ASP A 346 -15.59 28.54 -7.01
C ASP A 346 -15.79 27.61 -8.19
N ILE A 347 -15.81 26.30 -7.92
CA ILE A 347 -16.04 25.24 -8.89
C ILE A 347 -17.31 24.49 -8.49
N LEU A 348 -18.29 24.45 -9.38
CA LEU A 348 -19.53 23.70 -9.18
C LEU A 348 -19.34 22.24 -9.54
N CYS A 349 -19.81 21.33 -8.69
CA CYS A 349 -19.79 19.92 -9.00
C CYS A 349 -20.90 19.13 -8.33
N LYS A 350 -21.24 17.97 -8.92
CA LYS A 350 -22.24 17.06 -8.33
C LYS A 350 -21.64 16.24 -7.20
N GLN A 351 -20.35 15.93 -7.31
CA GLN A 351 -19.62 15.04 -6.39
C GLN A 351 -18.25 15.62 -6.09
N LEU A 352 -17.86 15.58 -4.83
CA LEU A 352 -16.53 15.91 -4.35
C LEU A 352 -15.96 14.73 -3.58
N ILE A 353 -14.85 14.21 -4.09
CA ILE A 353 -14.09 13.11 -3.48
C ILE A 353 -12.78 13.69 -2.98
N ILE A 354 -12.46 13.47 -1.70
CA ILE A 354 -11.28 14.08 -1.06
C ILE A 354 -10.36 13.03 -0.46
N ASP A 355 -9.07 13.36 -0.45
CA ASP A 355 -8.07 12.53 0.20
C ASP A 355 -8.23 12.51 1.73
N PRO A 356 -7.79 11.44 2.41
CA PRO A 356 -8.01 11.24 3.85
C PRO A 356 -7.31 12.23 4.78
N SER A 357 -6.41 13.07 4.25
CA SER A 357 -5.78 14.15 5.00
C SER A 357 -6.71 15.34 5.25
N TYR A 358 -7.91 15.37 4.66
CA TYR A 358 -8.92 16.40 4.95
C TYR A 358 -9.79 16.02 6.16
N LYS A 359 -10.07 17.00 7.02
CA LYS A 359 -11.10 16.88 8.06
C LYS A 359 -12.46 17.14 7.44
N ILE A 360 -13.31 16.13 7.44
CA ILE A 360 -14.69 16.21 6.94
C ILE A 360 -15.55 16.89 8.01
N PRO A 361 -16.14 18.08 7.74
CA PRO A 361 -17.07 18.71 8.67
C PRO A 361 -18.34 17.85 8.75
N THR A 362 -18.73 17.43 9.95
CA THR A 362 -20.04 16.81 10.17
C THR A 362 -21.11 17.88 10.05
N LEU A 363 -21.90 17.85 8.97
CA LEU A 363 -22.90 18.88 8.70
C LEU A 363 -24.20 18.75 9.51
N ASP A 364 -24.44 17.63 10.20
CA ASP A 364 -25.55 17.46 11.16
C ASP A 364 -25.30 16.25 12.08
N ALA A 365 -24.75 16.45 13.30
CA ALA A 365 -25.04 15.68 14.54
C ALA A 365 -24.06 16.01 15.69
N PRO A 366 -24.54 16.16 16.94
CA PRO A 366 -23.72 16.01 18.14
C PRO A 366 -23.53 14.50 18.40
N PHE A 367 -22.32 13.97 18.20
CA PHE A 367 -22.04 12.61 18.64
C PHE A 367 -21.54 12.63 20.08
N ASP A 368 -22.37 12.04 20.95
CA ASP A 368 -21.91 11.33 22.13
C ASP A 368 -20.83 10.34 21.68
N ASP A 369 -19.59 10.57 22.12
CA ASP A 369 -18.44 9.67 21.98
C ASP A 369 -18.59 8.47 22.94
N SER A 370 -19.68 7.72 22.80
CA SER A 370 -19.99 6.56 23.65
C SER A 370 -19.73 5.23 22.95
N GLY A 371 -18.69 5.18 22.12
CA GLY A 371 -18.28 3.99 21.38
C GLY A 371 -16.76 3.93 21.23
N SER A 372 -16.07 3.69 22.35
CA SER A 372 -14.61 3.55 22.46
C SER A 372 -14.00 2.52 21.50
N LYS A 373 -13.78 2.89 20.23
CA LYS A 373 -12.87 2.20 19.33
C LYS A 373 -11.68 3.13 19.13
N PHE A 374 -10.59 2.86 19.85
CA PHE A 374 -9.32 3.56 19.64
C PHE A 374 -9.00 3.60 18.14
N PRO A 375 -8.46 4.73 17.62
CA PRO A 375 -8.11 4.84 16.21
C PRO A 375 -7.13 3.72 15.83
N ARG A 376 -7.42 3.01 14.75
CA ARG A 376 -6.51 1.99 14.17
C ARG A 376 -5.25 2.72 13.70
N LYS A 377 -4.08 2.19 14.01
CA LYS A 377 -2.79 2.77 13.64
C LYS A 377 -1.93 1.73 12.93
N VAL A 378 -0.97 2.22 12.15
CA VAL A 378 0.06 1.40 11.52
C VAL A 378 1.41 2.02 11.82
N ALA A 379 2.27 1.28 12.50
CA ALA A 379 3.66 1.66 12.65
C ALA A 379 4.43 1.25 11.40
N ARG A 380 5.23 2.18 10.85
CA ARG A 380 6.01 1.99 9.63
C ARG A 380 7.48 2.26 9.89
N GLY A 381 8.33 1.55 9.16
CA GLY A 381 9.79 1.72 9.17
C GLY A 381 10.33 1.84 7.75
N ILE A 382 11.35 2.67 7.57
CA ILE A 382 12.16 2.76 6.35
C ILE A 382 13.61 2.55 6.78
N CYS A 383 14.33 1.66 6.11
CA CYS A 383 15.74 1.39 6.39
C CYS A 383 16.57 1.49 5.11
N ILE A 384 17.78 2.01 5.21
CA ILE A 384 18.81 1.96 4.18
C ILE A 384 20.01 1.18 4.75
N PHE A 385 20.53 0.22 4.00
CA PHE A 385 21.54 -0.71 4.49
C PHE A 385 22.46 -1.24 3.37
N SER A 386 23.58 -1.84 3.77
CA SER A 386 24.73 -2.08 2.87
C SER A 386 24.70 -3.39 2.06
N LYS A 387 23.95 -4.41 2.50
CA LYS A 387 23.95 -5.76 1.89
C LYS A 387 22.58 -6.41 1.98
N SER A 388 22.22 -7.28 1.03
CA SER A 388 20.94 -7.98 1.13
C SER A 388 20.86 -8.91 2.35
N VAL A 389 19.65 -9.00 2.94
CA VAL A 389 19.29 -10.01 3.96
C VAL A 389 19.36 -11.45 3.44
N LYS A 390 19.24 -11.65 2.11
CA LYS A 390 19.37 -12.95 1.44
C LYS A 390 20.40 -12.85 0.33
N GLN A 391 21.56 -13.49 0.52
CA GLN A 391 22.65 -13.41 -0.45
C GLN A 391 22.19 -13.81 -1.86
N GLY A 392 22.55 -12.99 -2.84
CA GLY A 392 22.22 -13.22 -4.26
C GLY A 392 20.79 -12.83 -4.67
N SER A 393 19.95 -12.35 -3.76
CA SER A 393 18.60 -11.89 -4.07
C SER A 393 18.52 -10.37 -4.11
N SER A 394 17.71 -9.84 -5.04
CA SER A 394 17.51 -8.39 -5.18
C SER A 394 16.40 -7.92 -4.24
N ASN A 395 15.21 -8.51 -4.38
CA ASN A 395 14.00 -8.08 -3.70
C ASN A 395 13.46 -9.23 -2.83
N VAL A 396 13.25 -9.00 -1.54
CA VAL A 396 12.95 -10.07 -0.57
C VAL A 396 11.84 -9.64 0.38
N LEU A 397 10.85 -10.49 0.61
CA LEU A 397 9.87 -10.30 1.68
C LEU A 397 10.31 -11.09 2.92
N VAL A 398 10.34 -10.44 4.07
CA VAL A 398 10.59 -11.08 5.37
C VAL A 398 9.35 -10.89 6.24
N VAL A 399 8.91 -11.97 6.87
CA VAL A 399 7.75 -12.00 7.74
C VAL A 399 8.19 -12.40 9.15
N PHE A 400 7.82 -11.60 10.13
CA PHE A 400 7.96 -11.87 11.55
C PHE A 400 6.57 -12.19 12.11
N PRO A 401 6.25 -13.47 12.33
CA PRO A 401 4.99 -13.85 12.98
C PRO A 401 4.81 -13.16 14.33
N PRO A 402 3.56 -13.04 14.82
CA PRO A 402 3.30 -12.72 16.21
C PRO A 402 4.15 -13.58 17.14
N LYS A 403 4.61 -13.01 18.26
CA LYS A 403 5.49 -13.63 19.25
C LYS A 403 6.89 -14.03 18.78
N SER A 404 7.27 -13.77 17.52
CA SER A 404 8.58 -14.18 17.01
C SER A 404 9.73 -13.24 17.41
N LEU A 405 9.44 -11.95 17.63
CA LEU A 405 10.42 -10.95 18.10
C LEU A 405 10.39 -10.79 19.62
N GLU A 406 9.20 -10.84 20.21
CA GLU A 406 8.92 -10.66 21.64
C GLU A 406 7.55 -11.25 21.97
N GLU A 407 7.33 -11.74 23.19
CA GLU A 407 6.07 -12.41 23.58
C GLU A 407 4.86 -11.46 23.51
N GLU A 408 5.08 -10.16 23.72
CA GLU A 408 4.06 -9.12 23.67
C GLU A 408 3.67 -8.71 22.23
N GLN A 409 4.37 -9.21 21.22
CA GLN A 409 4.11 -8.91 19.82
C GLN A 409 2.81 -9.59 19.35
N VAL A 410 1.71 -8.85 19.36
CA VAL A 410 0.37 -9.36 18.99
C VAL A 410 0.10 -9.40 17.48
N ALA A 411 0.91 -8.71 16.68
CA ALA A 411 0.73 -8.58 15.23
C ALA A 411 2.00 -8.95 14.45
N ALA A 412 1.84 -9.45 13.23
CA ALA A 412 2.94 -9.75 12.34
C ALA A 412 3.63 -8.45 11.88
N VAL A 413 4.96 -8.46 11.89
CA VAL A 413 5.75 -7.40 11.23
C VAL A 413 6.16 -7.92 9.86
N ARG A 414 5.96 -7.11 8.81
CA ARG A 414 6.44 -7.42 7.47
C ARG A 414 7.54 -6.47 7.07
N LEU A 415 8.59 -6.98 6.45
CA LEU A 415 9.67 -6.21 5.86
C LEU A 415 9.81 -6.55 4.38
N LEU A 416 9.80 -5.55 3.51
CA LEU A 416 10.09 -5.69 2.09
C LEU A 416 11.42 -5.03 1.77
N GLN A 417 12.45 -5.82 1.50
CA GLN A 417 13.72 -5.35 0.96
C GLN A 417 13.60 -5.14 -0.55
N LEU A 418 14.14 -4.01 -1.02
CA LEU A 418 14.31 -3.64 -2.42
C LEU A 418 15.76 -3.29 -2.72
N SER A 419 16.20 -3.58 -3.94
CA SER A 419 17.53 -3.23 -4.43
C SER A 419 17.50 -2.14 -5.50
N SER A 420 18.69 -1.69 -5.91
CA SER A 420 18.86 -0.76 -7.03
C SER A 420 18.30 -1.24 -8.38
N ASN A 421 17.99 -2.54 -8.54
CA ASN A 421 17.36 -3.06 -9.77
C ASN A 421 15.95 -2.46 -10.02
N LEU A 422 15.33 -1.88 -8.99
CA LEU A 422 14.06 -1.18 -9.04
C LEU A 422 14.20 0.34 -9.23
N ALA A 423 15.44 0.84 -9.37
CA ALA A 423 15.75 2.26 -9.47
C ALA A 423 15.26 3.11 -8.27
N VAL A 424 15.01 2.49 -7.12
CA VAL A 424 14.63 3.19 -5.87
C VAL A 424 15.84 3.63 -5.04
N CYS A 425 17.01 3.06 -5.27
CA CYS A 425 18.24 3.38 -4.55
C CYS A 425 19.50 3.16 -5.44
N PRO A 426 20.66 3.75 -5.11
CA PRO A 426 21.90 3.55 -5.85
C PRO A 426 22.47 2.12 -5.67
N PRO A 427 23.22 1.61 -6.66
CA PRO A 427 23.93 0.33 -6.54
C PRO A 427 24.83 0.27 -5.31
N GLY A 428 24.91 -0.92 -4.69
CA GLY A 428 25.66 -1.12 -3.44
C GLY A 428 24.88 -0.75 -2.17
N THR A 429 23.63 -0.28 -2.32
CA THR A 429 22.72 -0.04 -1.20
C THR A 429 21.40 -0.77 -1.41
N PHE A 430 20.69 -1.00 -0.31
CA PHE A 430 19.37 -1.61 -0.27
C PHE A 430 18.44 -0.73 0.55
N MET A 431 17.16 -0.76 0.22
CA MET A 431 16.10 -0.14 0.99
C MET A 431 15.19 -1.21 1.56
N ALA A 432 14.62 -0.98 2.73
CA ALA A 432 13.57 -1.83 3.26
C ALA A 432 12.44 -1.02 3.86
N TYR A 433 11.21 -1.47 3.62
CA TYR A 433 10.02 -0.95 4.26
C TYR A 433 9.52 -1.97 5.29
N LEU A 434 9.16 -1.49 6.48
CA LEU A 434 8.57 -2.30 7.53
C LEU A 434 7.17 -1.78 7.85
N SER A 435 6.25 -2.67 8.22
CA SER A 435 4.98 -2.28 8.81
C SER A 435 4.42 -3.31 9.76
N THR A 436 3.67 -2.82 10.75
CA THR A 436 2.81 -3.63 11.63
C THR A 436 1.58 -2.82 12.02
N PRO A 437 0.38 -3.42 12.02
CA PRO A 437 -0.77 -2.76 12.60
C PRO A 437 -0.64 -2.69 14.13
N CYS A 438 -1.13 -1.60 14.71
CA CYS A 438 -1.12 -1.39 16.15
C CYS A 438 -2.31 -0.53 16.60
N THR A 439 -2.61 -0.59 17.89
CA THR A 439 -3.55 0.35 18.56
C THR A 439 -2.77 1.38 19.37
N ASP A 440 -1.68 0.96 19.99
CA ASP A 440 -0.72 1.82 20.67
C ASP A 440 0.48 2.16 19.76
N ALA A 441 0.81 3.45 19.68
CA ALA A 441 1.89 3.95 18.84
C ALA A 441 3.26 3.49 19.36
N SER A 442 3.46 3.49 20.68
CA SER A 442 4.73 3.13 21.30
C SER A 442 5.05 1.64 21.08
N ALA A 443 4.08 0.76 21.34
CA ALA A 443 4.20 -0.67 21.10
C ALA A 443 4.47 -0.98 19.62
N GLY A 444 3.74 -0.35 18.69
CA GLY A 444 3.98 -0.52 17.25
C GLY A 444 5.41 -0.12 16.84
N LYS A 445 5.90 1.04 17.29
CA LYS A 445 7.28 1.46 17.03
C LYS A 445 8.31 0.51 17.63
N GLN A 446 8.04 -0.01 18.83
CA GLN A 446 8.92 -0.97 19.49
C GLN A 446 9.05 -2.26 18.66
N SER A 447 7.95 -2.81 18.15
CA SER A 447 8.00 -4.00 17.29
C SER A 447 8.79 -3.75 15.98
N ILE A 448 8.64 -2.57 15.37
CA ILE A 448 9.46 -2.17 14.20
C ILE A 448 10.95 -2.12 14.55
N ARG A 449 11.32 -1.51 15.68
CA ARG A 449 12.74 -1.46 16.11
C ARG A 449 13.30 -2.85 16.39
N LYS A 450 12.54 -3.72 17.06
CA LYS A 450 12.97 -5.10 17.30
C LYS A 450 13.20 -5.89 16.00
N ALA A 451 12.36 -5.66 14.98
CA ALA A 451 12.57 -6.26 13.66
C ALA A 451 13.85 -5.74 12.99
N ILE A 452 14.15 -4.44 13.12
CA ILE A 452 15.40 -3.83 12.64
C ILE A 452 16.61 -4.45 13.36
N ASP A 453 16.59 -4.53 14.70
CA ASP A 453 17.68 -5.08 15.51
C ASP A 453 17.90 -6.59 15.26
N ALA A 454 16.81 -7.32 14.97
CA ALA A 454 16.89 -8.74 14.60
C ALA A 454 17.68 -8.94 13.30
N LEU A 455 17.52 -8.06 12.31
CA LEU A 455 18.11 -8.24 10.98
C LEU A 455 19.42 -7.50 10.74
N PHE A 456 19.60 -6.33 11.34
CA PHE A 456 20.70 -5.44 10.98
C PHE A 456 21.66 -5.22 12.15
N SER A 457 22.94 -5.02 11.81
CA SER A 457 23.93 -4.51 12.76
C SER A 457 24.01 -2.99 12.66
N PRO A 458 24.19 -2.26 13.78
CA PRO A 458 24.43 -0.83 13.74
C PRO A 458 25.74 -0.52 12.99
N GLN A 459 25.84 0.68 12.43
CA GLN A 459 27.09 1.19 11.89
C GLN A 459 28.01 1.59 13.05
N ASP A 460 29.14 0.88 13.24
CA ASP A 460 30.13 1.26 14.24
C ASP A 460 30.69 2.65 13.92
N SER A 461 30.67 3.55 14.90
CA SER A 461 31.12 4.94 14.74
C SER A 461 32.65 5.12 14.81
N ASP A 462 33.43 4.07 15.11
CA ASP A 462 34.88 4.16 15.31
C ASP A 462 35.66 3.20 14.40
N GLY A 463 35.90 3.64 13.18
CA GLY A 463 36.79 2.99 12.22
C GLY A 463 38.07 3.79 11.99
N LEU A 464 38.74 4.24 13.06
CA LEU A 464 40.07 4.85 12.96
C LEU A 464 41.02 4.42 14.07
N GLU A 465 41.13 3.12 14.35
CA GLU A 465 42.34 2.57 14.99
C GLU A 465 42.48 1.11 14.58
N GLY A 466 43.43 0.87 13.67
CA GLY A 466 43.72 -0.48 13.21
C GLY A 466 44.50 -1.24 14.25
N HIS A 467 44.05 -2.44 14.62
CA HIS A 467 44.91 -3.50 15.14
C HIS A 467 44.54 -4.83 14.48
N LEU A 468 45.57 -5.47 13.93
CA LEU A 468 45.61 -6.87 13.53
C LEU A 468 45.30 -7.74 14.74
N GLU A 469 44.36 -8.68 14.62
CA GLU A 469 44.51 -10.01 15.24
C GLU A 469 43.57 -11.05 14.62
N THR A 470 44.04 -12.28 14.72
CA THR A 470 43.84 -13.41 13.83
C THR A 470 42.70 -14.35 14.24
N THR A 471 42.13 -15.01 13.22
CA THR A 471 41.55 -16.37 13.23
C THR A 471 40.34 -16.66 14.14
N SER A 472 39.17 -16.76 13.52
CA SER A 472 38.29 -17.93 13.66
C SER A 472 37.43 -18.09 12.41
N GLU A 473 37.59 -19.20 11.69
CA GLU A 473 36.62 -19.67 10.70
C GLU A 473 35.32 -20.08 11.41
N SER A 474 34.42 -19.13 11.64
CA SER A 474 32.99 -19.39 11.75
C SER A 474 32.32 -18.73 10.55
N THR A 475 31.63 -19.51 9.73
CA THR A 475 30.70 -18.99 8.73
C THR A 475 29.47 -18.41 9.44
N ASP A 476 29.67 -17.40 10.29
CA ASP A 476 28.58 -16.62 10.84
C ASP A 476 28.08 -15.68 9.74
N HIS A 477 26.81 -15.80 9.41
CA HIS A 477 26.13 -14.90 8.49
C HIS A 477 26.15 -13.48 9.09
N VAL A 478 27.16 -12.69 8.71
CA VAL A 478 27.30 -11.30 9.14
C VAL A 478 26.04 -10.53 8.74
N LYS A 479 25.28 -10.04 9.73
CA LYS A 479 24.10 -9.20 9.52
C LYS A 479 24.45 -7.98 8.65
N PRO A 480 23.55 -7.52 7.75
CA PRO A 480 23.80 -6.30 7.00
C PRO A 480 23.93 -5.08 7.91
N THR A 481 24.77 -4.12 7.53
CA THR A 481 24.97 -2.88 8.29
C THR A 481 23.86 -1.90 7.98
N LEU A 482 23.12 -1.47 9.01
CA LEU A 482 22.14 -0.39 8.93
C LEU A 482 22.86 0.96 8.81
N ILE A 483 22.52 1.73 7.77
CA ILE A 483 23.11 3.06 7.50
C ILE A 483 22.21 4.16 8.06
N TRP A 484 20.92 4.04 7.77
CA TRP A 484 19.92 5.02 8.16
C TRP A 484 18.55 4.36 8.35
N SER A 485 17.76 4.84 9.29
CA SER A 485 16.37 4.43 9.45
C SER A 485 15.44 5.58 9.83
N CYS A 486 14.17 5.42 9.49
CA CYS A 486 13.07 6.25 9.96
C CYS A 486 11.92 5.37 10.43
N VAL A 487 11.35 5.68 11.59
CA VAL A 487 10.17 5.02 12.14
C VAL A 487 9.10 6.08 12.39
N TYR A 488 7.86 5.82 11.97
CA TYR A 488 6.74 6.74 12.14
C TYR A 488 5.43 5.98 12.29
N VAL A 489 4.39 6.66 12.76
CA VAL A 489 3.06 6.05 12.95
C VAL A 489 2.04 6.78 12.08
N GLN A 490 1.29 6.01 11.31
CA GLN A 490 0.17 6.48 10.50
C GLN A 490 -1.15 6.16 11.24
N GLU A 491 -2.01 7.17 11.38
CA GLU A 491 -3.38 6.95 11.85
C GLU A 491 -4.27 6.52 10.68
N ILE A 492 -5.08 5.49 10.87
CA ILE A 492 -6.05 5.00 9.87
C ILE A 492 -7.44 5.48 10.28
N THR A 493 -8.05 6.28 9.43
CA THR A 493 -9.44 6.69 9.59
C THR A 493 -10.39 5.89 8.75
N GLN A 494 -11.56 5.63 9.32
CA GLN A 494 -12.65 4.97 8.64
C GLN A 494 -13.35 5.95 7.69
N GLU A 495 -13.83 5.40 6.57
CA GLU A 495 -14.64 6.11 5.59
C GLU A 495 -15.87 6.71 6.25
N THR A 496 -16.12 8.00 6.03
CA THR A 496 -17.35 8.67 6.46
C THR A 496 -18.40 8.57 5.36
N SER A 497 -19.64 8.23 5.72
CA SER A 497 -20.77 8.28 4.80
C SER A 497 -21.41 9.68 4.78
N GLY A 498 -21.71 10.19 3.58
CA GLY A 498 -22.30 11.51 3.37
C GLY A 498 -22.13 12.02 1.93
N PRO A 499 -22.58 13.25 1.63
CA PRO A 499 -22.36 13.89 0.32
C PRO A 499 -20.88 14.22 0.06
N LEU A 500 -20.07 14.30 1.11
CA LEU A 500 -18.63 14.39 1.05
C LEU A 500 -18.04 13.01 1.32
N GLN A 501 -17.30 12.48 0.33
CA GLN A 501 -16.76 11.14 0.38
C GLN A 501 -15.23 11.19 0.51
N SER A 502 -14.69 10.39 1.43
CA SER A 502 -13.24 10.21 1.56
C SER A 502 -12.81 8.92 0.89
N CYS A 503 -11.69 8.96 0.17
CA CYS A 503 -11.07 7.77 -0.38
C CYS A 503 -10.45 6.87 0.70
N PRO A 504 -10.23 5.57 0.43
CA PRO A 504 -9.48 4.72 1.34
C PRO A 504 -8.00 5.14 1.44
N MET A 505 -7.49 5.26 2.66
CA MET A 505 -6.07 5.52 2.89
C MET A 505 -5.20 4.25 2.84
N PRO A 506 -3.87 4.38 2.68
CA PRO A 506 -2.98 3.21 2.75
C PRO A 506 -3.09 2.49 4.10
N ASP A 507 -3.70 1.32 4.09
CA ASP A 507 -3.81 0.39 5.23
C ASP A 507 -2.49 -0.37 5.54
N GLU A 508 -2.54 -1.34 6.45
CA GLU A 508 -1.42 -2.23 6.81
C GLU A 508 -1.23 -3.42 5.87
N ASN A 509 -2.17 -3.65 4.96
CA ASN A 509 -2.13 -4.82 4.10
C ASN A 509 -0.97 -4.74 3.12
N LEU A 510 -0.39 -5.90 2.83
CA LEU A 510 0.73 -6.03 1.89
C LEU A 510 0.27 -5.82 0.43
N ASP A 511 -1.00 -6.08 0.12
CA ASP A 511 -1.58 -5.96 -1.23
C ASP A 511 -2.61 -4.82 -1.33
N TYR A 512 -3.27 -4.70 -2.48
CA TYR A 512 -4.20 -3.62 -2.80
C TYR A 512 -5.68 -4.03 -2.79
N ARG A 513 -6.02 -5.27 -2.41
CA ARG A 513 -7.38 -5.81 -2.58
C ARG A 513 -8.43 -4.98 -1.84
N ASN A 514 -8.20 -4.71 -0.56
CA ASN A 514 -9.14 -3.94 0.27
C ASN A 514 -9.31 -2.51 -0.24
N ILE A 515 -8.21 -1.85 -0.62
CA ILE A 515 -8.22 -0.50 -1.18
C ILE A 515 -9.02 -0.47 -2.48
N LEU A 516 -8.79 -1.44 -3.38
CA LEU A 516 -9.50 -1.52 -4.65
C LEU A 516 -10.99 -1.84 -4.45
N GLU A 517 -11.33 -2.74 -3.53
CA GLU A 517 -12.72 -3.06 -3.21
C GLU A 517 -13.46 -1.83 -2.65
N SER A 518 -12.88 -1.11 -1.70
CA SER A 518 -13.41 0.16 -1.20
C SER A 518 -13.59 1.19 -2.31
N THR A 519 -12.58 1.33 -3.18
CA THR A 519 -12.62 2.26 -4.32
C THR A 519 -13.77 1.94 -5.28
N LYS A 520 -13.99 0.66 -5.57
CA LYS A 520 -15.11 0.21 -6.42
C LYS A 520 -16.47 0.43 -5.77
N LYS A 521 -16.60 0.14 -4.48
CA LYS A 521 -17.82 0.41 -3.71
C LYS A 521 -18.14 1.91 -3.74
N LEU A 522 -17.11 2.75 -3.64
CA LEU A 522 -17.27 4.19 -3.74
C LEU A 522 -17.80 4.60 -5.13
N PHE A 523 -17.16 4.12 -6.20
CA PHE A 523 -17.63 4.37 -7.56
C PHE A 523 -19.08 3.91 -7.78
N ALA A 524 -19.44 2.69 -7.37
CA ALA A 524 -20.78 2.15 -7.51
C ALA A 524 -21.82 2.93 -6.68
N GLY A 525 -21.42 3.49 -5.54
CA GLY A 525 -22.27 4.37 -4.74
C GLY A 525 -22.56 5.71 -5.42
N ILE A 526 -21.60 6.24 -6.19
CA ILE A 526 -21.76 7.51 -6.93
C ILE A 526 -22.49 7.28 -8.27
N TYR A 527 -22.14 6.21 -8.97
CA TYR A 527 -22.61 5.89 -10.32
C TYR A 527 -23.04 4.42 -10.41
N PRO A 528 -24.22 4.06 -9.86
CA PRO A 528 -24.66 2.66 -9.74
C PRO A 528 -24.94 1.98 -11.10
N ASP A 529 -25.25 2.77 -12.13
CA ASP A 529 -25.58 2.27 -13.47
C ASP A 529 -24.35 2.19 -14.41
N GLU A 530 -23.17 2.60 -13.96
CA GLU A 530 -21.95 2.65 -14.78
C GLU A 530 -21.02 1.47 -14.48
N GLU A 531 -20.38 0.93 -15.52
CA GLU A 531 -19.37 -0.13 -15.34
C GLU A 531 -18.03 0.46 -14.86
N PHE A 532 -17.44 -0.13 -13.83
CA PHE A 532 -16.13 0.26 -13.33
C PHE A 532 -15.00 -0.15 -14.31
N LEU A 533 -14.43 0.83 -15.02
CA LEU A 533 -13.32 0.65 -15.98
C LEU A 533 -13.57 -0.52 -16.97
N PRO A 534 -14.51 -0.36 -17.92
CA PRO A 534 -14.88 -1.41 -18.87
C PRO A 534 -13.68 -1.87 -19.72
N LYS A 535 -13.71 -3.09 -20.27
CA LYS A 535 -12.59 -3.70 -21.03
C LYS A 535 -12.12 -2.89 -22.25
N LYS A 536 -12.94 -1.98 -22.77
CA LYS A 536 -12.59 -1.06 -23.88
C LYS A 536 -12.10 0.32 -23.40
N SER A 537 -11.75 0.45 -22.12
CA SER A 537 -11.33 1.74 -21.55
C SER A 537 -9.87 2.11 -21.86
N ALA A 538 -9.04 1.17 -22.35
CA ALA A 538 -7.71 1.49 -22.84
C ALA A 538 -7.80 2.33 -24.14
N PRO A 539 -7.00 3.40 -24.27
CA PRO A 539 -6.88 4.11 -25.55
C PRO A 539 -6.26 3.17 -26.60
N VAL A 540 -6.80 3.20 -27.81
CA VAL A 540 -6.19 2.49 -28.95
C VAL A 540 -4.94 3.27 -29.33
N TYR A 541 -3.78 2.79 -28.88
CA TYR A 541 -2.52 3.24 -29.46
C TYR A 541 -2.45 2.65 -30.88
N ALA A 542 -2.21 3.50 -31.88
CA ALA A 542 -1.89 3.00 -33.21
C ALA A 542 -0.59 2.21 -33.06
N ASP A 543 -0.65 0.89 -33.29
CA ASP A 543 0.57 0.10 -33.42
C ASP A 543 1.42 0.75 -34.53
N ASP A 544 2.69 1.01 -34.24
CA ASP A 544 3.67 1.38 -35.25
C ASP A 544 3.67 0.24 -36.29
N ASP A 545 3.15 0.52 -37.48
CA ASP A 545 3.29 -0.27 -38.71
C ASP A 545 4.79 -0.41 -39.07
N SER A 546 5.54 -1.22 -38.32
CA SER A 546 6.95 -1.50 -38.61
C SER A 546 7.36 -2.97 -38.57
N ASP A 547 6.43 -3.89 -38.32
CA ASP A 547 6.65 -5.34 -38.53
C ASP A 547 5.92 -5.88 -39.78
N SER A 548 5.99 -5.11 -40.87
CA SER A 548 5.73 -5.65 -42.21
C SER A 548 6.68 -5.07 -43.26
N ALA A 549 7.93 -5.55 -43.22
CA ALA A 549 8.82 -5.52 -44.38
C ALA A 549 9.78 -6.71 -44.33
N GLU A 550 9.42 -7.75 -45.09
CA GLU A 550 10.19 -8.89 -45.64
C GLU A 550 11.05 -9.79 -44.74
#